data_AF-A0A5D2C725-F1
#
_entry.id   AF-A0A5D2C725-F1
#
_cell.length_a   1.000
_cell.length_b   1.000
_cell.length_c   1.000
_cell.angle_alpha   90.00
_cell.angle_beta   90.00
_cell.angle_gamma   90.00
#
_symmetry.space_group_name_H-M   'P 1'
#
loop_
_entity.id
_entity.type
_entity.pdbx_description
1 polymer ?
#
loop_
_entity_poly.entity_id
_entity_poly.type
_entity_poly.pdbx_seq_one_letter_code
_entity_poly.pdbx_strand_id
1 'polypeptide(L)'
;MSMILMVNEKGRELTIAEKTNYLVFMINAFQSLEDEIVMETVLRLASLRSWHSLSYGHFQMELCLNPDLIKKWKRMIKKESDDAKKLGVHLDPLSSLEVNFLRNLIEEFLEVLDH
;
A
#
# COMPACT_ATOMS: atom_id res chain seq x y z
N MET A 1 -4.93 15.37 7.89
CA MET A 1 -6.13 14.52 8.03
C MET A 1 -5.59 13.11 8.18
N SER A 2 -5.46 12.62 9.41
CA SER A 2 -4.90 11.29 9.70
C SER A 2 -5.87 10.25 9.15
N MET A 3 -5.45 9.49 8.12
CA MET A 3 -6.21 8.35 7.62
C MET A 3 -5.84 7.14 8.46
N ILE A 4 -6.52 6.98 9.60
CA ILE A 4 -6.40 5.80 10.44
C ILE A 4 -6.84 4.59 9.59
N LEU A 5 -5.90 3.71 9.26
CA LEU A 5 -6.19 2.48 8.50
C LEU A 5 -7.06 1.52 9.29
N MET A 6 -6.86 1.52 10.61
CA MET A 6 -7.41 0.53 11.52
C MET A 6 -8.74 1.03 12.12
N VAL A 7 -9.73 1.20 11.24
CA VAL A 7 -11.13 1.47 11.57
C VAL A 7 -11.95 0.23 11.25
N ASN A 8 -12.83 -0.17 12.18
CA ASN A 8 -13.69 -1.33 11.95
C ASN A 8 -14.84 -1.03 10.98
N GLU A 9 -15.61 -2.05 10.60
CA GLU A 9 -16.77 -1.90 9.68
C GLU A 9 -17.82 -0.88 10.15
N LYS A 10 -17.82 -0.50 11.42
CA LYS A 10 -18.74 0.47 12.03
C LYS A 10 -18.17 1.89 12.12
N GLY A 11 -17.00 2.15 11.55
CA GLY A 11 -16.36 3.46 11.63
C GLY A 11 -15.69 3.74 12.99
N ARG A 12 -15.55 2.75 13.86
CA ARG A 12 -14.88 2.89 15.17
C ARG A 12 -13.38 2.65 15.02
N GLU A 13 -12.58 3.54 15.60
CA GLU A 13 -11.15 3.32 15.77
C GLU A 13 -10.85 2.08 16.63
N LEU A 14 -9.90 1.28 16.17
CA LEU A 14 -9.43 0.13 16.92
C LEU A 14 -8.61 0.56 18.15
N THR A 15 -8.74 -0.19 19.24
CA THR A 15 -7.91 -0.02 20.44
C THR A 15 -6.46 -0.43 20.15
N ILE A 16 -5.50 0.02 20.97
CA ILE A 16 -4.08 -0.37 20.82
C ILE A 16 -3.93 -1.89 20.78
N ALA A 17 -4.63 -2.62 21.65
CA ALA A 17 -4.59 -4.09 21.66
C ALA A 17 -5.11 -4.71 20.34
N GLU A 18 -6.21 -4.18 19.80
CA GLU A 18 -6.74 -4.61 18.50
C GLU A 18 -5.74 -4.31 17.38
N LYS A 19 -5.17 -3.10 17.34
CA LYS A 19 -4.16 -2.70 16.35
C LYS A 19 -2.92 -3.61 16.40
N THR A 20 -2.43 -3.93 17.59
CA THR A 20 -1.31 -4.87 17.77
C THR A 20 -1.65 -6.27 17.25
N ASN A 21 -2.88 -6.76 17.48
CA ASN A 21 -3.30 -8.06 16.95
C ASN A 21 -3.33 -8.07 15.42
N TYR A 22 -3.81 -6.99 14.78
CA TYR A 22 -3.75 -6.85 13.32
C TYR A 22 -2.31 -6.79 12.81
N LEU A 23 -1.41 -6.10 13.51
CA LEU A 23 0.01 -6.06 13.13
C LEU A 23 0.65 -7.46 13.22
N VAL A 24 0.38 -8.22 14.27
CA VAL A 24 0.86 -9.61 14.40
C VAL A 24 0.28 -10.49 13.29
N PHE A 25 -1.00 -10.33 12.96
CA PHE A 25 -1.61 -11.02 11.82
C PHE A 25 -0.87 -10.69 10.51
N MET A 26 -0.60 -9.41 10.25
CA MET A 26 0.12 -8.99 9.04
C MET A 26 1.54 -9.53 9.01
N ILE A 27 2.26 -9.52 10.13
CA ILE A 27 3.60 -10.14 10.24
C ILE A 27 3.53 -11.61 9.84
N ASN A 28 2.60 -12.37 10.42
CA ASN A 28 2.43 -13.79 10.11
C ASN A 28 2.07 -14.00 8.63
N ALA A 29 1.22 -13.14 8.07
CA ALA A 29 0.82 -13.22 6.66
C ALA A 29 2.00 -12.95 5.71
N PHE A 30 2.82 -11.93 5.99
CA PHE A 30 4.04 -11.66 5.22
C PHE A 30 5.15 -12.71 5.43
N GLN A 31 5.08 -13.50 6.51
CA GLN A 31 5.99 -14.62 6.77
C GLN A 31 5.53 -15.94 6.16
N SER A 32 4.29 -16.02 5.66
CA SER A 32 3.67 -17.25 5.12
C SER A 32 3.49 -17.17 3.59
N LEU A 33 4.45 -16.58 2.88
CA LEU A 33 4.36 -16.36 1.42
C LEU A 33 4.53 -17.64 0.59
N GLU A 34 4.86 -18.77 1.21
CA GLU A 34 4.83 -20.10 0.60
C GLU A 34 3.40 -20.57 0.28
N ASP A 35 2.40 -20.03 0.99
CA ASP A 35 1.00 -20.25 0.65
C ASP A 35 0.60 -19.29 -0.47
N GLU A 36 0.16 -19.85 -1.59
CA GLU A 36 -0.18 -19.09 -2.80
C GLU A 36 -1.30 -18.07 -2.57
N ILE A 37 -2.32 -18.43 -1.78
CA ILE A 37 -3.46 -17.55 -1.49
C ILE A 37 -3.00 -16.36 -0.65
N VAL A 38 -2.17 -16.63 0.37
CA VAL A 38 -1.60 -15.59 1.22
C VAL A 38 -0.70 -14.66 0.39
N MET A 39 0.19 -15.24 -0.41
CA MET A 39 1.12 -14.50 -1.28
C MET A 39 0.38 -13.56 -2.23
N GLU A 40 -0.58 -14.08 -3.00
CA GLU A 40 -1.36 -13.28 -3.95
C GLU A 40 -2.13 -12.15 -3.27
N THR A 41 -2.63 -12.40 -2.07
CA THR A 41 -3.39 -11.40 -1.33
C THR A 41 -2.50 -10.28 -0.81
N VAL A 42 -1.41 -10.65 -0.13
CA VAL A 42 -0.59 -9.76 0.69
C VAL A 42 0.46 -9.01 -0.13
N LEU A 43 1.06 -9.64 -1.16
CA LEU A 43 2.07 -8.98 -2.00
C LEU A 43 1.50 -7.82 -2.83
N ARG A 44 0.18 -7.74 -3.03
CA ARG A 44 -0.45 -6.56 -3.65
C ARG A 44 -0.18 -5.28 -2.85
N LEU A 45 -0.13 -5.37 -1.52
CA LEU A 45 0.15 -4.25 -0.61
C LEU A 45 1.60 -3.77 -0.67
N ALA A 46 2.52 -4.65 -1.11
CA ALA A 46 3.95 -4.35 -1.30
C ALA A 46 4.34 -4.34 -2.79
N SER A 47 3.38 -4.18 -3.69
CA SER A 47 3.62 -4.18 -5.12
C SER A 47 4.22 -2.86 -5.61
N LEU A 48 4.67 -2.84 -6.87
CA LEU A 48 5.18 -1.61 -7.50
C LEU A 48 4.18 -0.43 -7.44
N ARG A 49 2.88 -0.69 -7.29
CA ARG A 49 1.89 0.37 -7.07
C ARG A 49 2.18 1.21 -5.84
N SER A 50 2.69 0.62 -4.75
CA SER A 50 2.97 1.33 -3.51
C SER A 50 3.92 2.52 -3.72
N TRP A 51 4.72 2.51 -4.80
CA TRP A 51 5.66 3.58 -5.14
C TRP A 51 4.96 4.89 -5.55
N HIS A 52 3.66 4.89 -5.84
CA HIS A 52 2.88 6.14 -5.95
C HIS A 52 2.92 6.98 -4.66
N SER A 53 3.22 6.36 -3.52
CA SER A 53 3.36 7.06 -2.23
C SER A 53 4.73 7.73 -2.02
N LEU A 54 5.74 7.37 -2.82
CA LEU A 54 7.09 7.90 -2.67
C LEU A 54 7.15 9.37 -3.10
N SER A 55 8.04 10.12 -2.46
CA SER A 55 8.40 11.44 -2.98
C SER A 55 9.11 11.28 -4.33
N TYR A 56 8.95 12.27 -5.20
CA TYR A 56 9.53 12.23 -6.55
C TYR A 56 11.04 11.96 -6.54
N GLY A 57 11.79 12.56 -5.60
CA GLY A 57 13.22 12.33 -5.45
C GLY A 57 13.57 10.88 -5.11
N HIS A 58 12.87 10.26 -4.15
CA HIS A 58 13.08 8.86 -3.81
C HIS A 58 12.72 7.93 -4.97
N PHE A 59 11.58 8.19 -5.63
CA PHE A 59 11.19 7.43 -6.81
C PHE A 59 12.25 7.46 -7.91
N GLN A 60 12.85 8.63 -8.17
CA GLN A 60 13.94 8.76 -9.14
C GLN A 60 15.19 7.99 -8.71
N MET A 61 15.57 8.07 -7.43
CA MET A 61 16.72 7.33 -6.90
C MET A 61 16.54 5.82 -7.07
N GLU A 62 15.37 5.30 -6.72
CA GLU A 62 15.05 3.89 -6.87
C GLU A 62 15.08 3.42 -8.33
N LEU A 63 14.60 4.25 -9.27
CA LEU A 63 14.68 3.96 -10.70
C LEU A 63 16.12 4.00 -11.23
N CYS A 64 16.99 4.86 -10.69
CA CYS A 64 18.41 4.87 -11.06
C CYS A 64 19.12 3.58 -10.63
N LEU A 65 18.78 3.05 -9.45
CA LEU A 65 19.32 1.78 -8.95
C LEU A 65 18.77 0.58 -9.72
N ASN A 66 17.53 0.67 -10.21
CA ASN A 66 16.82 -0.42 -10.86
C ASN A 66 16.20 0.02 -12.20
N PRO A 67 17.01 0.30 -13.24
CA PRO A 67 16.54 0.93 -14.48
C PRO A 67 15.49 0.11 -15.23
N ASP A 68 15.48 -1.22 -15.09
CA ASP A 68 14.46 -2.08 -15.73
C ASP A 68 13.06 -1.90 -15.16
N LEU A 69 12.93 -1.37 -13.93
CA LEU A 69 11.64 -1.11 -13.31
C LEU A 69 10.88 0.02 -14.01
N ILE A 70 11.56 0.94 -14.70
CA ILE A 70 10.88 2.03 -15.41
C ILE A 70 9.93 1.48 -16.49
N LYS A 71 10.30 0.38 -17.15
CA LYS A 71 9.47 -0.26 -18.17
C LYS A 71 8.25 -0.91 -17.51
N LYS A 72 8.42 -1.55 -16.35
CA LYS A 72 7.33 -2.17 -15.59
C LYS A 72 6.36 -1.11 -15.05
N TRP A 73 6.89 -0.02 -14.48
CA TRP A 73 6.14 1.14 -14.00
C TRP A 73 5.28 1.76 -15.10
N LYS A 74 5.89 2.10 -16.24
CA LYS A 74 5.17 2.68 -17.39
C LYS A 74 4.05 1.77 -17.91
N ARG A 75 4.29 0.44 -17.97
CA ARG A 75 3.27 -0.53 -18.37
C ARG A 75 2.12 -0.60 -17.38
N MET A 76 2.42 -0.58 -16.07
CA MET A 76 1.43 -0.62 -15.00
C MET A 76 0.49 0.58 -15.07
N ILE A 77 1.04 1.81 -15.07
CA ILE A 77 0.24 3.04 -15.15
C ILE A 77 -0.59 3.08 -16.43
N LYS A 78 -0.02 2.67 -17.56
CA LYS A 78 -0.77 2.62 -18.82
C LYS A 78 -1.96 1.67 -18.72
N LYS A 79 -1.75 0.47 -18.17
CA LYS A 79 -2.82 -0.51 -17.97
C LYS A 79 -3.92 0.04 -17.06
N GLU A 80 -3.56 0.65 -15.95
CA GLU A 80 -4.52 1.28 -15.01
C GLU A 80 -5.32 2.40 -15.68
N SER A 81 -4.67 3.24 -16.48
CA SER A 81 -5.33 4.29 -17.26
C SER A 81 -6.29 3.70 -18.31
N ASP A 82 -5.89 2.65 -19.01
CA ASP A 82 -6.72 2.01 -20.03
C ASP A 82 -7.93 1.31 -19.40
N ASP A 83 -7.77 0.67 -18.24
CA ASP A 83 -8.87 0.03 -17.51
C ASP A 83 -9.84 1.06 -16.90
N ALA A 84 -9.32 2.18 -16.36
CA ALA A 84 -10.13 3.31 -15.89
C ALA A 84 -11.00 3.89 -17.03
N LYS A 85 -10.41 4.08 -18.22
CA LYS A 85 -11.13 4.54 -19.42
C LYS A 85 -12.24 3.59 -19.84
N LYS A 86 -12.00 2.27 -19.84
CA LYS A 86 -13.02 1.26 -20.18
C LYS A 86 -14.21 1.31 -19.22
N LEU A 87 -13.94 1.58 -17.94
CA LEU A 87 -14.97 1.69 -16.91
C LEU A 87 -15.66 3.07 -16.89
N GLY A 88 -15.16 4.05 -17.65
CA GLY A 88 -15.67 5.42 -17.65
C GLY A 88 -15.41 6.16 -16.33
N VAL A 89 -14.47 5.69 -15.52
CA VAL A 89 -14.15 6.23 -14.19
C VAL A 89 -12.76 6.87 -14.23
N HIS A 90 -12.60 8.01 -13.55
CA HIS A 90 -11.28 8.54 -13.24
C HIS A 90 -10.80 7.94 -11.92
N LEU A 91 -9.82 7.05 -11.96
CA LEU A 91 -9.21 6.49 -10.76
C LEU A 91 -8.07 7.39 -10.30
N ASP A 92 -8.19 7.97 -9.10
CA ASP A 92 -7.05 8.59 -8.42
C ASP A 92 -6.14 7.47 -7.87
N PRO A 93 -4.88 7.35 -8.34
CA PRO A 93 -3.96 6.33 -7.83
C PRO A 93 -3.77 6.41 -6.31
N LEU A 94 -3.82 7.62 -5.75
CA LEU A 94 -3.69 7.86 -4.31
C LEU A 94 -4.92 7.48 -3.50
N SER A 95 -6.02 7.07 -4.14
CA SER A 95 -7.19 6.55 -3.43
C SER A 95 -7.11 5.05 -3.11
N SER A 96 -6.15 4.34 -3.72
CA SER A 96 -6.06 2.87 -3.59
C SER A 96 -5.41 2.45 -2.27
N LEU A 97 -5.89 1.34 -1.71
CA LEU A 97 -5.35 0.76 -0.48
C LEU A 97 -3.87 0.38 -0.66
N GLU A 98 -3.52 -0.24 -1.78
CA GLU A 98 -2.17 -0.69 -2.09
C GLU A 98 -1.14 0.44 -2.11
N VAL A 99 -1.59 1.66 -2.44
CA VAL A 99 -0.73 2.86 -2.43
C VAL A 99 -0.57 3.42 -1.03
N ASN A 100 -1.62 3.40 -0.21
CA ASN A 100 -1.64 4.07 1.09
C ASN A 100 -1.24 3.15 2.24
N PHE A 101 -1.37 1.83 2.10
CA PHE A 101 -1.29 0.89 3.22
C PHE A 101 0.01 1.04 4.02
N LEU A 102 1.17 0.97 3.38
CA LEU A 102 2.43 1.04 4.12
C LEU A 102 2.69 2.45 4.68
N ARG A 103 2.39 3.50 3.90
CA ARG A 103 2.54 4.88 4.35
C ARG A 103 1.70 5.14 5.60
N ASN A 104 0.41 4.84 5.54
CA ASN A 104 -0.50 5.13 6.64
C ASN A 104 -0.16 4.27 7.87
N LEU A 105 0.34 3.03 7.68
CA LEU A 105 0.81 2.20 8.79
C LEU A 105 2.04 2.82 9.48
N ILE A 106 2.96 3.40 8.71
CA ILE A 106 4.12 4.12 9.25
C ILE A 106 3.68 5.42 9.95
N GLU A 107 2.79 6.20 9.34
CA GLU A 107 2.24 7.42 9.95
C GLU A 107 1.54 7.10 11.28
N GLU A 108 0.70 6.07 11.32
CA GLU A 108 0.02 5.60 12.54
C GLU A 108 1.02 5.11 13.59
N PHE A 109 2.12 4.45 13.18
CA PHE A 109 3.19 4.06 14.09
C PHE A 109 3.93 5.26 14.68
N LEU A 110 4.22 6.29 13.87
CA LEU A 110 4.86 7.52 14.33
C LEU A 110 3.95 8.31 15.29
N GLU A 111 2.65 8.39 15.02
CA GLU A 111 1.67 8.99 15.94
C GLU A 111 1.68 8.28 17.30
N VAL A 112 1.83 6.95 17.34
CA VAL A 112 1.95 6.20 18.60
C VAL A 112 3.27 6.50 19.34
N LEU A 113 4.38 6.75 18.62
CA LEU A 113 5.68 7.04 19.23
C LEU A 113 5.82 8.47 19.75
N ASP A 114 5.15 9.44 19.12
CA ASP A 114 5.15 10.85 19.55
C ASP A 114 4.27 11.10 20.80
N HIS A 115 3.60 10.06 21.29
CA HIS A 115 2.82 10.02 22.54
C HIS A 115 3.58 9.35 23.68
#